data_AF-A0A969DT72-F1
#
_entry.id   AF-A0A969DT72-F1
#
_cell.length_a   1.000
_cell.length_b   1.000
_cell.length_c   1.000
_cell.angle_alpha   90.00
_cell.angle_beta   90.00
_cell.angle_gamma   90.00
#
_symmetry.space_group_name_H-M   'P 1'
#
loop_
_entity.id
_entity.type
_entity.pdbx_description
1 polymer ?
#
loop_
_entity_poly.entity_id
_entity_poly.type
_entity_poly.pdbx_seq_one_letter_code
_entity_poly.pdbx_strand_id
1 'polypeptide(L)'
;MAGHGKSHHCAQSAFLALSEQFGLGGEEVLKALTPMPGIAERGETCGAITGALLALGMVFGRDHLEDWEAYRQSLVPANSFVARFEAELGSTLCCRIQEKAFGKSFDLMDPEALRQFQLADATTKCTRVVQKAVRMAAEAIMDSKN
;
A
#
# COMPACT_ATOMS: atom_id res chain seq x y z
N MET A 1 -17.63 10.43 12.80
CA MET A 1 -17.60 9.78 11.47
C MET A 1 -17.06 10.80 10.49
N ALA A 2 -15.73 10.87 10.35
CA ALA A 2 -15.07 11.81 9.44
C ALA A 2 -15.21 11.31 7.99
N GLY A 3 -15.42 12.24 7.07
CA GLY A 3 -15.79 11.95 5.68
C GLY A 3 -14.79 11.06 4.95
N HIS A 4 -15.31 10.06 4.23
CA HIS A 4 -14.55 9.25 3.29
C HIS A 4 -14.10 10.13 2.12
N GLY A 5 -12.98 10.83 2.29
CA GLY A 5 -12.26 11.45 1.19
C GLY A 5 -11.80 10.33 0.28
N LYS A 6 -12.40 10.22 -0.92
CA LYS A 6 -11.93 9.33 -1.98
C LYS A 6 -10.55 9.81 -2.43
N SER A 7 -9.49 9.46 -1.69
CA SER A 7 -8.15 9.72 -2.17
C SER A 7 -7.94 8.82 -3.39
N HIS A 8 -7.70 9.40 -4.56
CA HIS A 8 -7.30 8.66 -5.77
C HIS A 8 -5.84 8.19 -5.64
N HIS A 9 -5.42 7.84 -4.43
CA HIS A 9 -4.05 7.68 -4.02
C HIS A 9 -3.89 6.37 -3.25
N CYS A 10 -3.32 5.35 -3.91
CA CYS A 10 -3.25 4.00 -3.40
C CYS A 10 -2.52 3.87 -2.05
N ALA A 11 -1.42 4.59 -1.83
CA ALA A 11 -0.66 4.49 -0.57
C ALA A 11 -1.37 5.12 0.61
N GLN A 12 -1.79 6.38 0.48
CA GLN A 12 -2.63 7.07 1.47
C GLN A 12 -3.91 6.29 1.79
N SER A 13 -4.63 5.77 0.78
CA SER A 13 -5.84 4.98 0.99
C SER A 13 -5.59 3.73 1.83
N ALA A 14 -4.52 2.98 1.53
CA ALA A 14 -4.20 1.76 2.26
C ALA A 14 -3.80 2.06 3.71
N PHE A 15 -2.95 3.06 3.92
CA PHE A 15 -2.53 3.48 5.25
C PHE A 15 -3.69 4.04 6.07
N LEU A 16 -4.52 4.91 5.48
CA LEU A 16 -5.67 5.53 6.16
C LEU A 16 -6.62 4.45 6.69
N ALA A 17 -6.99 3.49 5.84
CA ALA A 17 -7.91 2.43 6.22
C ALA A 17 -7.38 1.58 7.39
N LEU A 18 -6.08 1.24 7.38
CA LEU A 18 -5.46 0.48 8.47
C LEU A 18 -5.30 1.35 9.72
N SER A 19 -4.92 2.61 9.57
CA SER A 19 -4.78 3.54 10.69
C SER A 19 -6.10 3.76 11.42
N GLU A 20 -7.20 3.97 10.68
CA GLU A 20 -8.54 4.10 11.25
C GLU A 20 -8.97 2.80 11.96
N GLN A 21 -8.72 1.65 11.34
CA GLN A 21 -9.11 0.36 11.89
C GLN A 21 -8.36 0.01 13.19
N PHE A 22 -7.08 0.37 13.29
CA PHE A 22 -6.22 0.01 14.42
C PHE A 22 -5.90 1.17 15.36
N GLY A 23 -6.45 2.36 15.13
CA GLY A 23 -6.26 3.54 15.98
C GLY A 23 -4.83 4.10 15.97
N LEU A 24 -4.16 4.10 14.81
CA LEU A 24 -2.72 4.40 14.71
C LEU A 24 -2.41 5.91 14.60
N GLY A 25 -3.37 6.74 14.18
CA GLY A 25 -3.13 8.16 13.88
C GLY A 25 -2.33 8.37 12.59
N GLY A 26 -1.34 9.27 12.58
CA GLY A 26 -0.40 9.39 11.47
C GLY A 26 -0.78 10.37 10.35
N GLU A 27 -1.29 11.56 10.69
CA GLU A 27 -1.49 12.65 9.71
C GLU A 27 -0.20 13.01 8.95
N GLU A 28 0.94 13.06 9.65
CA GLU A 28 2.25 13.29 9.01
C GLU A 28 2.66 12.13 8.09
N VAL A 29 2.27 10.90 8.42
CA VAL A 29 2.51 9.73 7.56
C VAL A 29 1.67 9.83 6.28
N LEU A 30 0.40 10.20 6.39
CA LEU A 30 -0.45 10.44 5.22
C LEU A 30 0.13 11.52 4.30
N LYS A 31 0.63 12.62 4.87
CA LYS A 31 1.32 13.66 4.12
C LYS A 31 2.59 13.13 3.44
N ALA A 32 3.42 12.38 4.17
CA ALA A 32 4.65 11.79 3.66
C ALA A 32 4.43 10.73 2.56
N LEU A 33 3.25 10.09 2.53
CA LEU A 33 2.89 9.10 1.50
C LEU A 33 2.54 9.70 0.14
N THR A 34 2.38 11.02 0.01
CA THR A 34 1.98 11.71 -1.23
C THR A 34 2.80 11.36 -2.49
N PRO A 35 4.14 11.19 -2.44
CA PRO A 35 4.90 10.82 -3.63
C PRO A 35 4.92 9.30 -3.89
N MET A 36 4.32 8.48 -3.04
CA MET A 36 4.48 7.01 -3.07
C MET A 36 3.69 6.20 -4.13
N PRO A 37 2.76 6.73 -4.95
CA PRO A 37 2.12 5.92 -6.00
C PRO A 37 3.15 5.37 -6.99
N GLY A 38 3.37 4.06 -7.00
CA GLY A 38 4.42 3.47 -7.83
C GLY A 38 5.81 4.08 -7.56
N ILE A 39 6.01 4.56 -6.32
CA ILE A 39 7.13 5.31 -5.70
C ILE A 39 7.42 6.72 -6.21
N ALA A 40 7.10 7.06 -7.45
CA ALA A 40 7.03 8.43 -7.95
C ALA A 40 6.43 8.39 -9.35
N GLU A 41 5.36 7.61 -9.51
CA GLU A 41 4.71 7.33 -10.80
C GLU A 41 5.58 6.52 -11.78
N ARG A 42 6.67 5.92 -11.30
CA ARG A 42 7.66 5.16 -12.10
C ARG A 42 7.29 3.70 -12.36
N GLY A 43 6.13 3.26 -11.90
CA GLY A 43 5.70 1.86 -12.03
C GLY A 43 6.43 0.88 -11.10
N GLU A 44 7.18 1.37 -10.10
CA GLU A 44 7.91 0.57 -9.12
C GLU A 44 6.98 0.02 -8.04
N THR A 45 7.43 -0.17 -6.80
CA THR A 45 6.64 -0.75 -5.71
C THR A 45 5.25 -0.13 -5.62
N CYS A 46 4.22 -0.98 -5.58
CA CYS A 46 2.83 -0.57 -5.52
C CYS A 46 2.57 0.27 -4.27
N GLY A 47 1.92 1.42 -4.43
CA GLY A 47 1.64 2.30 -3.29
C GLY A 47 0.75 1.63 -2.24
N ALA A 48 -0.14 0.71 -2.62
CA ALA A 48 -0.95 -0.06 -1.66
C ALA A 48 -0.09 -0.92 -0.72
N ILE A 49 1.02 -1.48 -1.21
CA ILE A 49 2.00 -2.17 -0.37
C ILE A 49 2.69 -1.17 0.53
N THR A 50 3.18 -0.06 -0.02
CA THR A 50 3.89 0.97 0.75
C THR A 50 3.04 1.47 1.92
N GLY A 51 1.79 1.87 1.68
CA GLY A 51 0.89 2.32 2.73
C GLY A 51 0.60 1.27 3.80
N ALA A 52 0.41 0.01 3.38
CA ALA A 52 0.19 -1.10 4.30
C ALA A 52 1.44 -1.43 5.16
N LEU A 53 2.63 -1.40 4.57
CA LEU A 53 3.89 -1.60 5.30
C LEU A 53 4.14 -0.49 6.31
N LEU A 54 3.79 0.77 6.00
CA LEU A 54 3.90 1.86 6.97
C LEU A 54 2.95 1.64 8.15
N ALA A 55 1.72 1.18 7.92
CA ALA A 55 0.81 0.84 9.00
C ALA A 55 1.33 -0.32 9.86
N LEU A 56 1.86 -1.37 9.25
CA LEU A 56 2.54 -2.47 9.96
C LEU A 56 3.74 -1.96 10.78
N GLY A 57 4.53 -1.03 10.23
CA GLY A 57 5.62 -0.37 10.94
C GLY A 57 5.15 0.44 12.15
N MET A 58 3.96 1.05 12.10
CA MET A 58 3.38 1.73 13.27
C MET A 58 2.89 0.76 14.35
N VAL A 59 2.60 -0.50 14.01
CA VAL A 59 2.18 -1.52 14.99
C VAL A 59 3.37 -2.28 15.58
N PHE A 60 4.34 -2.65 14.74
CA PHE A 60 5.41 -3.60 15.10
C PHE A 60 6.82 -3.03 14.96
N GLY A 61 6.96 -1.78 14.50
CA GLY A 61 8.27 -1.14 14.36
C GLY A 61 8.94 -0.90 15.71
N ARG A 62 10.26 -0.75 15.67
CA ARG A 62 11.07 -0.44 16.85
C ARG A 62 10.93 1.02 17.28
N ASP A 63 10.98 1.27 18.60
CA ASP A 63 11.02 2.61 19.18
C ASP A 63 12.43 3.23 19.18
N HIS A 64 13.45 2.37 19.23
CA HIS A 64 14.87 2.77 19.29
C HIS A 64 15.63 2.17 18.10
N LEU A 65 16.50 2.97 17.47
CA LEU A 65 17.19 2.58 16.23
C LEU A 65 18.23 1.47 16.42
N GLU A 66 18.68 1.28 17.66
CA GLU A 66 19.66 0.28 18.07
C GLU A 66 19.01 -1.09 18.30
N ASP A 67 17.68 -1.14 18.46
CA ASP A 67 16.94 -2.38 18.67
C ASP A 67 16.79 -3.17 17.36
N TRP A 68 17.80 -4.00 17.10
CA TRP A 68 17.83 -4.88 15.94
C TRP A 68 16.94 -6.11 16.09
N GLU A 69 16.61 -6.50 17.32
CA GLU A 69 15.72 -7.62 17.56
C GLU A 69 14.28 -7.24 17.22
N ALA A 70 13.79 -6.10 17.73
CA ALA A 70 12.50 -5.54 17.37
C ALA A 70 12.40 -5.26 15.86
N TYR A 71 13.47 -4.73 15.24
CA TYR A 71 13.52 -4.61 13.77
C TYR A 71 13.24 -5.94 13.07
N ARG A 72 13.94 -7.01 13.44
CA ARG A 72 13.74 -8.32 12.79
C ARG A 72 12.38 -8.93 13.08
N GLN A 73 11.87 -8.78 14.30
CA GLN A 73 10.53 -9.22 14.66
C GLN A 73 9.45 -8.48 13.83
N SER A 74 9.63 -7.18 13.59
CA SER A 74 8.72 -6.38 12.73
C SER A 74 8.63 -6.90 11.29
N LEU A 75 9.70 -7.53 10.79
CA LEU A 75 9.73 -8.07 9.43
C LEU A 75 8.91 -9.35 9.27
N VAL A 76 8.60 -10.07 10.34
CA VAL A 76 7.83 -11.32 10.28
C VAL A 76 6.41 -11.08 9.75
N PRO A 77 5.57 -10.21 10.38
CA PRO A 77 4.25 -9.90 9.83
C PRO A 77 4.32 -9.16 8.49
N ALA A 78 5.34 -8.31 8.30
CA ALA A 78 5.53 -7.59 7.03
C ALA A 78 5.80 -8.54 5.85
N ASN A 79 6.69 -9.52 6.03
CA ASN A 79 6.99 -10.52 5.00
C ASN A 79 5.80 -11.45 4.75
N SER A 80 5.05 -11.83 5.79
CA SER A 80 3.80 -12.59 5.63
C SER A 80 2.80 -11.83 4.75
N PHE A 81 2.56 -10.55 5.05
CA PHE A 81 1.72 -9.68 4.25
C PHE A 81 2.20 -9.59 2.79
N VAL A 82 3.48 -9.28 2.57
CA VAL A 82 4.05 -9.10 1.21
C VAL A 82 3.98 -10.40 0.41
N ALA A 83 4.30 -11.55 1.01
CA ALA A 83 4.23 -12.84 0.35
C ALA A 83 2.80 -13.18 -0.09
N ARG A 84 1.81 -12.90 0.77
CA ARG A 84 0.38 -13.10 0.44
C ARG A 84 -0.09 -12.15 -0.66
N PHE A 85 0.33 -10.89 -0.58
CA PHE A 85 0.04 -9.91 -1.61
C PHE A 85 0.60 -10.34 -2.97
N GLU A 86 1.86 -10.75 -3.01
CA GLU A 86 2.52 -11.20 -4.24
C GLU A 86 1.89 -12.48 -4.79
N ALA A 87 1.51 -13.43 -3.93
CA ALA A 87 0.80 -14.63 -4.35
C ALA A 87 -0.56 -14.32 -5.02
N GLU A 88 -1.32 -13.35 -4.49
CA GLU A 88 -2.65 -13.02 -5.01
C GLU A 88 -2.60 -12.07 -6.23
N LEU A 89 -1.73 -11.07 -6.19
CA LEU A 89 -1.64 -10.03 -7.22
C LEU A 89 -0.61 -10.37 -8.31
N GLY A 90 0.37 -11.22 -8.01
CA GLY A 90 1.38 -11.74 -8.93
C GLY A 90 2.69 -10.95 -8.98
N SER A 91 2.77 -9.81 -8.29
CA SER A 91 3.96 -8.96 -8.20
C SER A 91 3.75 -7.88 -7.15
N THR A 92 4.84 -7.32 -6.62
CA THR A 92 4.84 -6.10 -5.80
C THR A 92 5.01 -4.82 -6.62
N LEU A 93 5.48 -4.92 -7.86
CA LEU A 93 5.67 -3.81 -8.79
C LEU A 93 4.35 -3.37 -9.44
N CYS A 94 4.07 -2.07 -9.38
CA CYS A 94 2.88 -1.41 -9.92
C CYS A 94 2.72 -1.66 -11.42
N CYS A 95 3.81 -1.55 -12.20
CA CYS A 95 3.75 -1.81 -13.65
C CYS A 95 3.28 -3.22 -13.98
N ARG A 96 3.75 -4.25 -13.24
CA ARG A 96 3.34 -5.65 -13.42
C ARG A 96 1.90 -5.90 -12.98
N ILE A 97 1.48 -5.25 -11.90
CA ILE A 97 0.07 -5.29 -11.47
C ILE A 97 -0.81 -4.63 -12.54
N GLN A 98 -0.36 -3.54 -13.15
CA GLN A 98 -1.07 -2.90 -14.25
C GLN A 98 -1.16 -3.81 -15.48
N GLU A 99 -0.08 -4.47 -15.89
CA GLU A 99 -0.12 -5.44 -17.00
C GLU A 99 -1.22 -6.49 -16.79
N LYS A 100 -1.34 -7.02 -15.58
CA LYS A 100 -2.39 -8.00 -15.23
C LYS A 100 -3.80 -7.40 -15.20
N ALA A 101 -3.97 -6.18 -14.69
CA ALA A 101 -5.28 -5.56 -14.50
C ALA A 101 -5.81 -4.79 -15.73
N PHE A 102 -4.92 -4.36 -16.63
CA PHE A 102 -5.25 -3.51 -17.78
C PHE A 102 -4.79 -4.11 -19.12
N GLY A 103 -4.02 -5.20 -19.10
CA GLY A 103 -3.42 -5.79 -20.30
C GLY A 103 -2.17 -5.07 -20.79
N LYS A 104 -1.79 -3.96 -20.14
CA LYS A 104 -0.57 -3.19 -20.39
C LYS A 104 -0.20 -2.37 -19.15
N SER A 105 1.05 -1.95 -19.03
CA SER A 105 1.46 -0.90 -18.11
C SER A 105 1.36 0.48 -18.78
N PHE A 106 1.23 1.52 -17.95
CA PHE A 106 1.23 2.92 -18.38
C PHE A 106 2.44 3.62 -17.76
N ASP A 107 3.10 4.49 -18.54
CA ASP A 107 4.06 5.45 -18.00
C ASP A 107 3.28 6.63 -17.42
N LEU A 108 3.13 6.67 -16.11
CA LEU A 108 2.28 7.68 -15.47
C LEU A 108 2.93 9.06 -15.44
N MET A 109 4.23 9.18 -15.77
CA MET A 109 4.91 10.47 -15.92
C MET A 109 4.59 11.13 -17.27
N ASP A 110 4.13 10.36 -18.26
CA ASP A 110 3.63 10.90 -19.52
C ASP A 110 2.16 11.34 -19.37
N PRO A 111 1.83 12.63 -19.60
CA PRO A 111 0.46 13.12 -19.41
C PRO A 111 -0.60 12.41 -20.26
N GLU A 112 -0.23 11.94 -21.46
CA GLU A 112 -1.17 11.23 -22.32
C GLU A 112 -1.41 9.78 -21.84
N ALA A 113 -0.35 9.05 -21.49
CA ALA A 113 -0.49 7.74 -20.87
C ALA A 113 -1.23 7.79 -19.52
N LEU A 114 -1.01 8.83 -18.70
CA LEU A 114 -1.80 9.07 -17.47
C LEU A 114 -3.29 9.28 -17.78
N ARG A 115 -3.62 10.07 -18.81
CA ARG A 115 -5.01 10.24 -19.25
C ARG A 115 -5.62 8.91 -19.69
N GLN A 116 -4.90 8.12 -20.49
CA GLN A 116 -5.36 6.80 -20.92
C GLN A 116 -5.55 5.85 -19.74
N PHE A 117 -4.67 5.90 -18.75
CA PHE A 117 -4.80 5.14 -17.51
C PHE A 117 -6.10 5.50 -16.78
N GLN A 118 -6.38 6.79 -16.60
CA GLN A 118 -7.62 7.27 -15.97
C GLN A 118 -8.88 6.81 -16.72
N LEU A 119 -8.86 6.87 -18.06
CA LEU A 119 -9.97 6.40 -18.91
C LEU A 119 -10.14 4.88 -18.87
N ALA A 120 -9.10 4.12 -18.53
CA ALA A 120 -9.12 2.66 -18.45
C ALA A 120 -9.64 2.11 -17.11
N ASP A 121 -10.48 2.89 -16.41
CA ASP A 121 -11.07 2.58 -15.10
C ASP A 121 -10.01 2.34 -13.99
N ALA A 122 -8.95 3.17 -14.01
CA ALA A 122 -7.85 3.09 -13.05
C ALA A 122 -8.32 3.14 -11.60
N THR A 123 -9.25 4.04 -11.28
CA THR A 123 -9.75 4.20 -9.90
C THR A 123 -10.29 2.88 -9.36
N THR A 124 -11.25 2.26 -10.05
CA THR A 124 -11.87 1.01 -9.60
C THR A 124 -10.84 -0.12 -9.50
N LYS A 125 -9.98 -0.27 -10.51
CA LYS A 125 -8.98 -1.34 -10.56
C LYS A 125 -7.93 -1.19 -9.47
N CYS A 126 -7.40 0.01 -9.25
CA CYS A 126 -6.47 0.28 -8.15
C CYS A 126 -7.15 0.16 -6.78
N THR A 127 -8.42 0.56 -6.62
CA THR A 127 -9.18 0.34 -5.39
C THR A 127 -9.27 -1.13 -5.03
N ARG A 128 -9.46 -2.04 -5.99
CA ARG A 128 -9.44 -3.49 -5.72
C ARG A 128 -8.09 -3.97 -5.19
N VAL A 129 -6.98 -3.42 -5.70
CA VAL A 129 -5.63 -3.73 -5.20
C VAL A 129 -5.47 -3.22 -3.77
N VAL A 130 -5.93 -2.00 -3.49
CA VAL A 130 -5.90 -1.40 -2.14
C VAL A 130 -6.71 -2.25 -1.15
N GLN A 131 -7.94 -2.63 -1.49
CA GLN A 131 -8.80 -3.45 -0.64
C GLN A 131 -8.15 -4.79 -0.27
N LYS A 132 -7.52 -5.45 -1.26
CA LYS A 132 -6.77 -6.69 -1.04
C LYS A 132 -5.57 -6.47 -0.12
N ALA A 133 -4.79 -5.40 -0.34
CA ALA A 133 -3.65 -5.06 0.51
C ALA A 133 -4.07 -4.81 1.96
N VAL A 134 -5.10 -3.97 2.15
CA VAL A 134 -5.63 -3.63 3.48
C VAL A 134 -6.11 -4.88 4.21
N ARG A 135 -6.89 -5.74 3.55
CA ARG A 135 -7.35 -7.00 4.14
C ARG A 135 -6.18 -7.86 4.62
N MET A 136 -5.19 -8.11 3.75
CA MET A 136 -4.07 -8.98 4.08
C MET A 136 -3.17 -8.40 5.17
N ALA A 137 -2.96 -7.08 5.17
CA ALA A 137 -2.19 -6.41 6.22
C ALA A 137 -2.94 -6.42 7.56
N ALA A 138 -4.25 -6.21 7.55
CA ALA A 138 -5.08 -6.32 8.75
C ALA A 138 -5.04 -7.73 9.34
N GLU A 139 -5.14 -8.77 8.50
CA GLU A 139 -5.00 -10.16 8.92
C GLU A 139 -3.61 -10.42 9.51
N ALA A 140 -2.53 -9.93 8.87
CA ALA A 140 -1.18 -10.05 9.43
C ALA A 140 -1.04 -9.37 10.81
N ILE A 141 -1.69 -8.23 11.01
CA ILE A 141 -1.74 -7.55 12.32
C ILE A 141 -2.50 -8.39 13.35
N MET A 142 -3.63 -8.96 12.99
CA MET A 142 -4.47 -9.75 13.90
C MET A 142 -3.81 -11.09 14.26
N ASP A 143 -3.24 -11.79 13.28
CA ASP A 143 -2.58 -13.09 13.48
C ASP A 143 -1.35 -12.98 14.40
N SER A 144 -0.67 -11.83 14.40
CA SER A 144 0.54 -11.59 15.20
C SER A 144 0.24 -11.12 16.63
N LYS A 145 -1.02 -10.81 16.94
CA LYS A 145 -1.46 -10.43 18.30
C LYS A 145 -2.07 -11.59 19.08
N ASN A 146 -2.18 -12.77 18.47
CA ASN A 146 -2.65 -14.02 19.07
C ASN A 146 -1.45 -14.89 19.48
#